data_AF-S4PTY8-F1
#
_entry.id   AF-S4PTY8-F1
#
_cell.length_a   1.000
_cell.length_b   1.000
_cell.length_c   1.000
_cell.angle_alpha   90.00
_cell.angle_beta   90.00
_cell.angle_gamma   90.00
#
_symmetry.space_group_name_H-M   'P 1'
#
loop_
_entity.id
_entity.type
_entity.pdbx_description
1 polymer ?
#
loop_
_entity_poly.entity_id
_entity_poly.type
_entity_poly.pdbx_seq_one_letter_code
_entity_poly.pdbx_strand_id
1 'polypeptide(L)' 'MNQWRNGAITNWEYLMILNGLAGRSYNDLMQYPVFPFIIADYTSKILDLTDPASFRDLSKPMAVQNK' A
#
# COMPACT_ATOMS: atom_id res chain seq x y z
N MET A 1 -11.09 3.78 12.48
CA MET A 1 -11.57 3.26 11.18
C MET A 1 -12.56 4.20 10.47
N ASN A 2 -13.52 4.81 11.18
CA ASN A 2 -14.51 5.69 10.54
C ASN A 2 -13.92 6.93 9.85
N GLN A 3 -12.84 7.52 10.40
CA GLN A 3 -12.19 8.69 9.78
C GLN A 3 -11.70 8.41 8.35
N TRP A 4 -11.05 7.25 8.12
CA TRP A 4 -10.59 6.84 6.79
C TRP A 4 -11.76 6.53 5.85
N ARG A 5 -12.76 5.79 6.33
CA ARG A 5 -13.97 5.47 5.55
C ARG A 5 -14.74 6.74 5.12
N ASN A 6 -14.71 7.78 5.96
CA ASN A 6 -15.33 9.07 5.69
C ASN A 6 -14.45 10.01 4.87
N GLY A 7 -13.23 9.60 4.48
CA GLY A 7 -12.28 10.43 3.73
C GLY A 7 -11.64 11.56 4.54
N ALA A 8 -11.78 11.57 5.87
CA ALA A 8 -11.18 12.58 6.74
C ALA A 8 -9.67 12.40 6.94
N ILE A 9 -9.16 11.20 6.66
CA ILE A 9 -7.72 10.89 6.62
C ILE A 9 -7.38 10.14 5.33
N THR A 10 -6.17 10.34 4.85
CA THR A 10 -5.62 9.71 3.65
C THR A 10 -5.32 8.22 3.85
N ASN A 11 -5.14 7.50 2.74
CA ASN A 11 -4.68 6.11 2.76
C ASN A 11 -3.33 5.96 3.47
N TRP A 12 -2.42 6.92 3.28
CA TRP A 12 -1.10 6.89 3.92
C TRP A 12 -1.20 7.02 5.45
N GLU A 13 -1.96 8.01 5.94
CA GLU A 13 -2.17 8.20 7.39
C GLU A 13 -2.84 6.98 8.01
N TYR A 14 -3.84 6.42 7.33
CA TYR A 14 -4.51 5.22 7.81
C TYR A 14 -3.55 4.03 7.93
N LEU A 15 -2.72 3.78 6.91
CA LEU A 15 -1.70 2.72 6.94
C LEU A 15 -0.63 2.98 8.01
N MET A 16 -0.23 4.24 8.23
CA MET A 16 0.69 4.60 9.31
C MET A 16 0.11 4.29 10.69
N ILE A 17 -1.16 4.63 10.91
CA ILE A 17 -1.86 4.32 12.16
C ILE A 17 -1.93 2.80 12.36
N LEU A 18 -2.25 2.02 11.32
CA LEU A 18 -2.28 0.56 11.40
C LEU A 18 -0.89 -0.03 11.74
N ASN A 19 0.17 0.48 11.13
CA ASN A 19 1.54 0.06 11.45
C ASN A 19 1.89 0.36 12.92
N GLY A 20 1.57 1.57 13.41
CA GLY A 20 1.81 1.94 14.80
C GLY A 20 1.03 1.06 15.79
N LEU A 21 -0.23 0.76 15.51
CA LEU A 21 -1.05 -0.15 16.33
C LEU A 21 -0.52 -1.60 16.31
N ALA A 22 0.12 -2.01 15.23
CA ALA A 22 0.80 -3.31 15.11
C ALA A 22 2.19 -3.34 15.78
N GLY A 23 2.59 -2.28 16.50
CA GLY A 23 3.87 -2.19 17.20
C GLY A 23 5.06 -1.81 16.32
N ARG A 24 4.82 -1.43 15.06
CA ARG A 24 5.89 -1.05 14.12
C ARG A 24 6.33 0.38 14.33
N SER A 25 7.64 0.62 14.21
CA SER A 25 8.22 1.96 14.38
C SER A 25 9.44 2.16 13.49
N TYR A 26 9.78 3.42 13.24
CA TYR A 26 11.00 3.78 12.51
C TYR A 26 12.29 3.51 13.28
N ASN A 27 12.19 3.23 14.59
CA ASN A 27 13.33 3.05 15.48
C ASN A 27 13.85 1.61 15.51
N ASP A 28 13.02 0.64 15.09
CA ASP A 28 13.39 -0.77 15.03
C ASP A 28 13.34 -1.25 13.58
N LEU A 29 14.52 -1.52 13.01
CA LEU A 29 14.67 -2.01 11.64
C LEU A 29 13.98 -3.37 11.41
N MET A 30 13.88 -4.20 12.45
CA MET A 30 13.21 -5.51 12.35
C MET A 30 11.69 -5.37 12.33
N GLN A 31 11.16 -4.24 12.81
CA GLN A 31 9.73 -3.93 12.90
C GLN A 31 9.38 -2.61 12.21
N TYR A 32 10.02 -2.36 11.07
CA TYR A 32 9.76 -1.14 10.30
C TYR A 32 8.32 -1.13 9.74
N PRO A 33 7.69 0.05 9.58
CA PRO A 33 6.38 0.16 8.93
C PRO A 33 6.36 -0.49 7.54
N VAL A 34 5.32 -1.27 7.26
CA VAL A 34 5.13 -1.97 5.99
C VAL A 34 4.05 -1.28 5.16
N PHE A 35 4.32 -1.17 3.87
CA PHE A 35 3.41 -0.64 2.87
C PHE A 35 3.30 -1.62 1.69
N PRO A 36 2.11 -1.72 1.09
CA PRO A 36 1.93 -2.51 -0.12
C PRO A 36 2.59 -1.82 -1.31
N PHE A 37 3.10 -2.62 -2.25
CA PHE A 37 3.46 -2.11 -3.55
C PHE A 37 2.20 -1.90 -4.39
N ILE A 38 2.02 -0.69 -4.92
CA ILE A 38 0.78 -0.31 -5.62
C ILE A 38 0.92 -0.46 -7.13
N ILE A 39 2.00 0.02 -7.73
CA ILE A 39 2.21 -0.02 -9.18
C ILE A 39 2.69 -1.41 -9.60
N ALA A 40 2.13 -1.91 -10.70
CA ALA A 40 2.55 -3.13 -11.37
C ALA A 40 3.41 -2.83 -12.62
N ASP A 41 3.11 -1.76 -13.34
CA ASP A 41 3.82 -1.38 -14.57
C ASP A 41 5.02 -0.47 -14.28
N TYR A 42 6.22 -1.04 -14.42
CA TYR A 42 7.50 -0.32 -14.33
C TYR A 42 8.25 -0.29 -15.67
N THR A 43 7.59 -0.74 -16.74
CA THR A 43 8.22 -0.93 -18.06
C THR A 43 7.78 0.10 -19.08
N SER A 44 6.55 0.59 -18.97
CA SER A 44 6.03 1.61 -19.87
C SER A 44 6.78 2.94 -19.70
N LYS A 45 6.97 3.64 -20.82
CA LYS A 45 7.58 4.97 -20.81
C LYS A 45 6.72 6.01 -20.08
N ILE A 46 5.40 5.84 -20.15
CA ILE A 46 4.41 6.70 -19.49
C ILE A 46 3.50 5.76 -18.70
N LEU A 47 3.35 6.05 -17.41
CA LEU A 47 2.46 5.29 -16.52
C LEU A 47 1.03 5.82 -16.68
N ASP A 48 0.12 4.95 -17.14
CA ASP A 48 -1.31 5.25 -17.19
C ASP A 48 -1.97 4.91 -15.85
N LEU A 49 -2.50 5.91 -15.16
CA LEU A 49 -3.19 5.71 -13.88
C LEU A 49 -4.67 5.34 -14.03
N THR A 50 -5.17 5.28 -15.27
CA THR A 50 -6.54 4.87 -15.58
C THR A 50 -6.66 3.40 -15.97
N ASP A 51 -5.55 2.77 -16.37
CA ASP A 51 -5.49 1.34 -16.67
C ASP A 51 -5.39 0.52 -15.38
N PRO A 52 -6.38 -0.36 -15.08
CA PRO A 52 -6.30 -1.27 -13.95
C PRO A 52 -5.06 -2.18 -13.97
N ALA A 53 -4.51 -2.50 -15.15
CA ALA A 53 -3.32 -3.35 -15.27
C ALA A 53 -2.04 -2.66 -14.78
N SER A 54 -2.04 -1.33 -14.66
CA SER A 54 -0.92 -0.59 -14.07
C SER A 54 -0.84 -0.72 -12.55
N PHE A 55 -1.84 -1.33 -11.90
CA PHE A 55 -1.91 -1.53 -10.45
C PHE A 55 -1.85 -3.00 -10.05
N ARG A 56 -1.26 -3.27 -8.88
CA ARG A 56 -1.19 -4.60 -8.25
C ARG A 56 -2.55 -5.01 -7.69
N ASP A 57 -2.82 -6.31 -7.68
CA ASP A 57 -3.99 -6.87 -7.02
C ASP A 57 -3.75 -6.93 -5.51
N LEU A 58 -4.33 -5.97 -4.77
CA LEU A 58 -4.19 -5.84 -3.32
C LEU A 58 -4.93 -6.94 -2.54
N SER A 59 -5.76 -7.76 -3.19
CA SER A 59 -6.36 -8.95 -2.56
C SER A 59 -5.35 -10.11 -2.47
N LYS A 60 -4.26 -10.04 -3.23
CA LYS A 60 -3.23 -11.07 -3.30
C LYS A 60 -1.92 -10.63 -2.63
N PRO A 61 -1.18 -11.56 -2.00
CA PRO A 61 0.18 -11.30 -1.57
C PRO A 61 1.10 -10.92 -2.74
N MET A 62 2.22 -10.26 -2.44
CA MET A 62 3.21 -9.86 -3.44
C MET A 62 3.79 -11.03 -4.24
N ALA A 63 3.91 -12.20 -3.60
CA ALA A 63 4.46 -13.40 -4.24
C ALA A 63 3.53 -14.02 -5.30
N VAL A 64 2.25 -13.64 -5.33
CA VAL A 64 1.21 -14.29 -6.16
C VAL A 64 0.43 -13.23 -6.93
N GLN A 65 1.13 -12.46 -7.76
CA GLN A 65 0.51 -11.42 -8.61
C GLN A 65 0.12 -11.95 -9.99
N ASN A 66 0.86 -12.95 -10.49
CA ASN A 66 0.58 -13.62 -11.76
C ASN A 66 -0.24 -14.90 -11.52
N LYS A 67 -1.03 -15.31 -12.53
CA LYS A 67 -1.68 -16.63 -12.56
C LYS A 67 -0.70 -17.72 -12.94
#